data_AF-A0A257QZ46-F1
#
_entry.id   AF-A0A257QZ46-F1
#
_cell.length_a   1.000
_cell.length_b   1.000
_cell.length_c   1.000
_cell.angle_alpha   90.00
_cell.angle_beta   90.00
_cell.angle_gamma   90.00
#
_symmetry.space_group_name_H-M   'P 1'
#
loop_
_entity.id
_entity.type
_entity.pdbx_description
1 polymer ?
#
loop_
_entity_poly.entity_id
_entity_poly.type
_entity_poly.pdbx_seq_one_letter_code
_entity_poly.pdbx_strand_id
1 'polypeptide(L)'
;MRGNGRNTAQNILGGLLIGYGVAGTIIFFVLEHHFAAHAPAKPNYPAGLIWQHDDHGWISYFSAFQATACALLFSTSLPLAFLGALIAPRRDIVMRRSKWGLRFNWQQDDPAKILKYAVALGAVAAGPMLYLLGPIIVRAVNAAGIVLQF
;
A
#
# COMPACT_ATOMS: atom_id res chain seq x y z
N MET A 1 -33.75 -11.47 -6.15
CA MET A 1 -32.61 -12.07 -5.41
C MET A 1 -31.25 -11.93 -6.14
N ARG A 2 -31.02 -10.86 -6.92
CA ARG A 2 -29.74 -10.60 -7.60
C ARG A 2 -29.06 -9.44 -6.88
N GLY A 3 -27.96 -9.69 -6.16
CA GLY A 3 -27.20 -8.61 -5.50
C GLY A 3 -26.03 -9.04 -4.61
N ASN A 4 -26.08 -10.22 -3.97
CA ASN A 4 -25.11 -10.50 -2.89
C ASN A 4 -23.69 -10.83 -3.37
N GLY A 5 -23.52 -11.57 -4.47
CA GLY A 5 -22.19 -12.05 -4.90
C GLY A 5 -21.23 -10.94 -5.35
N ARG A 6 -21.73 -9.96 -6.13
CA ARG A 6 -20.92 -8.83 -6.64
C ARG A 6 -20.41 -7.95 -5.50
N ASN A 7 -21.28 -7.68 -4.52
CA ASN A 7 -20.95 -6.86 -3.37
C ASN A 7 -19.92 -7.55 -2.47
N THR A 8 -20.00 -8.87 -2.29
CA THR A 8 -19.00 -9.64 -1.55
C THR A 8 -17.62 -9.61 -2.22
N ALA A 9 -17.56 -9.82 -3.54
CA ALA A 9 -16.30 -9.75 -4.27
C ALA A 9 -15.65 -8.35 -4.19
N GLN A 10 -16.45 -7.29 -4.32
CA GLN A 10 -15.98 -5.91 -4.16
C GLN A 10 -15.49 -5.60 -2.74
N ASN A 11 -16.14 -6.15 -1.71
CA ASN A 11 -15.66 -6.03 -0.32
C ASN A 11 -14.31 -6.71 -0.12
N ILE A 12 -14.14 -7.92 -0.67
CA ILE A 12 -12.89 -8.67 -0.54
C ILE A 12 -11.77 -7.95 -1.29
N LEU A 13 -11.98 -7.62 -2.56
CA LEU A 13 -10.97 -6.95 -3.38
C LEU A 13 -10.65 -5.55 -2.85
N GLY A 14 -11.67 -4.75 -2.54
CA GLY A 14 -11.49 -3.42 -1.96
C GLY A 14 -10.75 -3.47 -0.63
N GLY A 15 -11.12 -4.40 0.25
CA GLY A 15 -10.45 -4.60 1.53
C GLY A 15 -8.99 -5.03 1.38
N LEU A 16 -8.71 -6.01 0.53
CA LEU A 16 -7.33 -6.47 0.26
C LEU A 16 -6.46 -5.34 -0.28
N LEU A 17 -6.97 -4.55 -1.23
CA LEU A 17 -6.25 -3.42 -1.82
C LEU A 17 -5.98 -2.31 -0.80
N ILE A 18 -6.97 -1.96 0.03
CA ILE A 18 -6.81 -0.99 1.12
C ILE A 18 -5.75 -1.51 2.11
N GLY A 19 -5.90 -2.76 2.56
CA GLY A 19 -4.99 -3.37 3.54
C GLY A 19 -3.56 -3.42 3.04
N TYR A 20 -3.36 -3.91 1.82
CA TYR A 20 -2.06 -3.95 1.15
C TYR A 20 -1.49 -2.54 0.98
N GLY A 21 -2.26 -1.60 0.46
CA GLY A 21 -1.79 -0.25 0.18
C GLY A 21 -1.41 0.52 1.43
N VAL A 22 -2.19 0.42 2.51
CA VAL A 22 -1.86 1.04 3.80
C VAL A 22 -0.63 0.36 4.42
N ALA A 23 -0.61 -0.96 4.50
CA ALA A 23 0.53 -1.68 5.08
C ALA A 23 1.82 -1.47 4.28
N GLY A 24 1.74 -1.50 2.95
CA GLY A 24 2.86 -1.21 2.05
C GLY A 24 3.40 0.20 2.22
N THR A 25 2.53 1.19 2.44
CA THR A 25 2.94 2.58 2.72
C THR A 25 3.64 2.69 4.07
N ILE A 26 3.14 2.00 5.11
CA ILE A 26 3.82 1.95 6.41
C ILE A 26 5.19 1.27 6.28
N ILE A 27 5.25 0.13 5.59
CA ILE A 27 6.49 -0.61 5.33
C ILE A 27 7.49 0.29 4.58
N PHE A 28 7.03 1.06 3.60
CA PHE A 28 7.86 2.05 2.91
C PHE A 28 8.50 3.03 3.90
N PHE A 29 7.71 3.73 4.73
CA PHE A 29 8.27 4.70 5.69
C PHE A 29 9.23 4.05 6.70
N VAL A 30 8.94 2.83 7.14
CA VAL A 30 9.82 2.07 8.05
C VAL A 30 11.14 1.73 7.36
N LEU A 31 11.09 1.21 6.12
CA LEU A 31 12.30 0.88 5.35
C LEU A 31 13.12 2.13 5.03
N GLU A 32 12.46 3.21 4.62
CA GLU A 32 13.11 4.48 4.31
C GLU A 32 13.86 5.01 5.54
N HIS A 33 13.20 5.05 6.70
CA HIS A 33 13.83 5.49 7.93
C HIS A 33 14.99 4.58 8.36
N HIS A 34 14.81 3.25 8.27
CA HIS A 34 15.87 2.30 8.59
C HIS A 34 17.06 2.39 7.64
N PHE A 35 16.83 2.57 6.35
CA PHE A 35 17.91 2.70 5.36
C PHE A 35 18.63 4.03 5.51
N ALA A 36 17.91 5.15 5.64
CA ALA A 36 18.51 6.46 5.86
C ALA A 36 19.41 6.49 7.12
N ALA A 37 18.98 5.83 8.21
CA ALA A 37 19.77 5.76 9.44
C ALA A 37 21.11 5.01 9.30
N HIS A 38 21.24 4.11 8.31
CA HIS A 38 22.43 3.28 8.11
C HIS A 38 23.16 3.58 6.80
N ALA A 39 22.69 4.56 6.03
CA ALA A 39 23.26 4.89 4.73
C ALA A 39 24.64 5.56 4.91
N PRO A 40 25.67 5.11 4.18
CA PRO A 40 26.97 5.76 4.25
C PRO A 40 26.91 7.14 3.58
N ALA A 41 27.61 8.11 4.17
CA ALA A 41 27.77 9.46 3.61
C ALA A 41 28.76 9.51 2.42
N LYS A 42 29.35 8.37 2.06
CA LYS A 42 30.28 8.20 0.93
C LYS A 42 29.87 6.96 0.13
N PRO A 43 30.11 6.94 -1.19
CA PRO A 43 29.79 5.77 -2.00
C PRO A 43 30.63 4.56 -1.54
N ASN A 44 29.97 3.40 -1.40
CA ASN A 44 30.59 2.14 -1.04
C ASN A 44 30.38 1.13 -2.18
N TYR A 45 31.30 1.14 -3.14
CA TYR A 45 31.27 0.28 -4.33
C TYR A 45 31.23 -1.22 -4.00
N PRO A 46 32.04 -1.76 -3.07
CA PRO A 46 31.94 -3.17 -2.66
C PRO A 46 30.54 -3.59 -2.19
N ALA A 47 29.81 -2.69 -1.53
CA ALA A 47 28.45 -2.93 -1.06
C ALA A 47 27.37 -2.56 -2.10
N GLY A 48 27.75 -2.06 -3.28
CA GLY A 48 26.81 -1.60 -4.32
C GLY A 48 26.02 -0.32 -3.94
N LEU A 49 26.48 0.42 -2.92
CA LEU A 49 25.86 1.65 -2.44
C LEU A 49 26.44 2.86 -3.18
N ILE A 50 25.97 3.07 -4.40
CA ILE A 50 26.52 4.04 -5.35
C ILE A 50 25.52 5.10 -5.80
N TRP A 51 24.23 4.92 -5.50
CA TRP A 51 23.19 5.86 -5.89
C TRP A 51 23.03 6.96 -4.85
N GLN A 52 23.27 8.19 -5.28
CA GLN A 52 23.16 9.36 -4.42
C GLN A 52 21.68 9.68 -4.15
N HIS A 53 21.36 9.92 -2.88
CA HIS A 53 20.08 10.46 -2.45
C HIS A 53 20.36 11.69 -1.58
N ASP A 54 19.79 12.83 -1.98
CA ASP A 54 19.98 14.12 -1.32
C ASP A 54 18.70 14.47 -0.57
N ASP A 55 18.77 14.38 0.75
CA ASP A 55 17.68 14.77 1.63
C ASP A 55 18.06 16.06 2.37
N HIS A 56 17.51 17.19 1.92
CA HIS A 56 17.75 18.52 2.49
C HIS A 56 19.23 18.92 2.65
N GLY A 57 20.08 18.53 1.69
CA GLY A 57 21.52 18.83 1.70
C GLY A 57 22.36 17.75 2.40
N TRP A 58 21.73 16.69 2.90
CA TRP A 58 22.42 15.50 3.40
C TRP A 58 22.49 14.45 2.30
N ILE A 59 23.71 14.21 1.82
CA ILE A 59 23.97 13.21 0.79
C ILE A 59 24.19 11.85 1.43
N SER A 60 23.34 10.89 1.07
CA SER A 60 23.44 9.48 1.43
C SER A 60 23.53 8.60 0.19
N TYR A 61 24.09 7.40 0.32
CA TYR A 61 24.25 6.47 -0.82
C TYR A 61 23.49 5.16 -0.59
N PHE A 62 22.63 4.81 -1.54
CA PHE A 62 21.83 3.59 -1.55
C PHE A 62 22.21 2.65 -2.69
N SER A 63 21.75 1.40 -2.59
CA SER A 63 21.82 0.47 -3.73
C SER A 63 20.72 0.77 -4.75
N ALA A 64 20.99 0.45 -6.03
CA ALA A 64 20.01 0.58 -7.11
C ALA A 64 18.72 -0.21 -6.80
N PHE A 65 18.89 -1.34 -6.13
CA PHE A 65 17.78 -2.19 -5.68
C PHE A 65 16.92 -1.48 -4.63
N GLN A 66 17.55 -0.89 -3.61
CA GLN A 66 16.82 -0.17 -2.54
C GLN A 66 16.06 1.03 -3.10
N ALA A 67 16.71 1.88 -3.90
CA ALA A 67 16.07 3.05 -4.50
C ALA A 67 14.85 2.65 -5.36
N THR A 68 15.02 1.65 -6.24
CA THR A 68 13.94 1.18 -7.11
C THR A 68 12.83 0.48 -6.32
N ALA A 69 13.16 -0.27 -5.27
CA ALA A 69 12.17 -0.93 -4.42
C ALA A 69 11.32 0.08 -3.65
N CYS A 70 11.95 1.08 -3.00
CA CYS A 70 11.26 2.16 -2.29
C CYS A 70 10.34 2.95 -3.24
N ALA A 71 10.85 3.30 -4.42
CA ALA A 71 10.10 3.97 -5.49
C ALA A 71 8.84 3.20 -5.92
N LEU A 72 8.99 1.89 -6.19
CA LEU A 72 7.87 1.04 -6.60
C LEU A 72 6.86 0.84 -5.46
N LEU A 73 7.35 0.67 -4.24
CA LEU A 73 6.51 0.57 -3.06
C LEU A 73 5.63 1.80 -2.92
N PHE A 74 6.22 2.99 -2.88
CA PHE A 74 5.48 4.25 -2.71
C PHE A 74 4.51 4.51 -3.87
N SER A 75 4.97 4.34 -5.11
CA SER A 75 4.16 4.61 -6.30
C SER A 75 3.01 3.62 -6.49
N THR A 76 3.06 2.42 -5.89
CA THR A 76 2.00 1.41 -6.03
C THR A 76 1.10 1.32 -4.81
N SER A 77 1.65 1.44 -3.59
CA SER A 77 0.89 1.21 -2.35
C SER A 77 -0.20 2.26 -2.15
N LEU A 78 0.14 3.54 -2.36
CA LEU A 78 -0.76 4.67 -2.17
C LEU A 78 -1.93 4.63 -3.17
N PRO A 79 -1.69 4.49 -4.49
CA PRO A 79 -2.78 4.36 -5.46
C PRO A 79 -3.64 3.11 -5.26
N LEU A 80 -3.05 1.98 -4.85
CA LEU A 80 -3.82 0.77 -4.55
C LEU A 80 -4.73 0.95 -3.33
N ALA A 81 -4.29 1.67 -2.30
CA ALA A 81 -5.15 2.01 -1.16
C ALA A 81 -6.35 2.86 -1.60
N PHE A 82 -6.12 3.90 -2.42
CA PHE A 82 -7.17 4.75 -2.97
C PHE A 82 -8.12 3.98 -3.89
N LEU A 83 -7.60 3.12 -4.76
CA LEU A 83 -8.39 2.28 -5.65
C LEU A 83 -9.27 1.31 -4.85
N GLY A 84 -8.72 0.70 -3.81
CA GLY A 84 -9.46 -0.16 -2.90
C GLY A 84 -10.60 0.59 -2.19
N ALA A 85 -10.34 1.81 -1.73
CA ALA A 85 -11.35 2.68 -1.12
C ALA A 85 -12.45 3.11 -2.11
N LEU A 86 -12.10 3.28 -3.39
CA LEU A 86 -13.04 3.62 -4.45
C LEU A 86 -13.96 2.45 -4.81
N ILE A 87 -13.43 1.23 -4.83
CA ILE A 87 -14.17 0.00 -5.18
C ILE A 87 -14.98 -0.54 -4.00
N ALA A 88 -14.51 -0.32 -2.76
CA ALA A 88 -15.20 -0.78 -1.57
C ALA A 88 -16.61 -0.16 -1.51
N PRO A 89 -17.66 -0.98 -1.31
CA PRO A 89 -19.02 -0.47 -1.25
C PRO A 89 -19.16 0.51 -0.09
N ARG A 90 -19.68 1.70 -0.40
CA ARG A 90 -19.94 2.73 0.60
C ARG A 90 -21.04 2.24 1.52
N ARG A 91 -20.91 2.51 2.83
CA ARG A 91 -21.99 2.24 3.78
C ARG A 91 -23.17 3.14 3.44
N ASP A 92 -24.30 2.54 3.10
CA ASP A 92 -25.55 3.26 2.91
C ASP A 92 -26.10 3.70 4.28
N ILE A 93 -26.23 5.02 4.44
CA ILE A 93 -26.85 5.62 5.62
C ILE A 93 -28.34 5.76 5.32
N VAL A 94 -29.16 4.86 5.90
CA VAL A 94 -30.61 5.00 5.78
C VAL A 94 -31.09 5.99 6.83
N MET A 95 -31.37 7.22 6.40
CA MET A 95 -32.09 8.21 7.20
C MET A 95 -33.56 7.83 7.28
N ARG A 96 -34.05 7.49 8.48
CA ARG A 96 -35.48 7.37 8.76
C ARG A 96 -35.96 8.56 9.58
N ARG A 97 -36.89 9.33 9.01
CA ARG A 97 -37.56 10.43 9.72
C ARG A 97 -38.59 9.84 10.69
N SER A 98 -38.40 10.05 11.99
CA SER A 98 -39.32 9.67 13.07
C SER A 98 -40.04 10.92 13.59
N LYS A 99 -41.21 10.74 14.20
CA LYS A 99 -41.96 11.82 14.90
C LYS A 99 -41.12 12.58 15.94
N TRP A 100 -40.05 11.97 16.43
CA TRP A 100 -39.16 12.51 17.48
C TRP A 100 -37.76 12.88 16.97
N GLY A 101 -37.51 12.86 15.66
CA GLY A 101 -36.22 13.25 15.07
C GLY A 101 -35.74 12.35 13.93
N LEU A 102 -34.53 12.63 13.44
CA LEU A 102 -33.86 11.82 12.43
C LEU A 102 -33.14 10.63 13.10
N ARG A 103 -33.51 9.40 12.73
CA ARG A 103 -32.76 8.20 13.10
C ARG A 103 -31.89 7.74 11.94
N PHE A 104 -30.60 7.61 12.20
CA PHE A 104 -29.64 7.03 11.29
C PHE A 104 -29.49 5.55 11.63
N ASN A 105 -30.09 4.67 10.83
CA ASN A 105 -29.89 3.24 10.98
C ASN A 105 -28.87 2.78 9.95
N TRP A 106 -27.77 2.23 10.44
CA TRP A 106 -26.79 1.50 9.62
C TRP A 106 -27.44 0.19 9.17
N GLN A 107 -27.49 -0.06 7.85
CA GLN A 107 -28.04 -1.30 7.32
C GLN A 107 -27.17 -2.49 7.73
N GLN A 108 -27.79 -3.54 8.27
CA GLN A 108 -27.12 -4.66 8.94
C GLN A 108 -26.63 -5.76 7.99
N ASP A 109 -26.94 -5.68 6.68
CA ASP A 109 -26.26 -6.42 5.59
C ASP A 109 -24.87 -5.82 5.35
N ASP A 110 -24.12 -5.71 6.43
CA ASP A 110 -23.10 -4.69 6.59
C ASP A 110 -21.79 -5.16 5.93
N PRO A 111 -21.38 -4.57 4.79
CA PRO A 111 -20.09 -4.88 4.14
C PRO A 111 -18.90 -4.78 5.10
N ALA A 112 -19.09 -4.05 6.19
CA ALA A 112 -18.19 -3.85 7.30
C ALA A 112 -17.51 -5.11 7.86
N LYS A 113 -18.22 -6.24 8.00
CA LYS A 113 -17.60 -7.43 8.62
C LYS A 113 -16.56 -8.06 7.70
N ILE A 114 -16.92 -8.31 6.45
CA ILE A 114 -16.04 -8.93 5.45
C ILE A 114 -14.89 -7.98 5.09
N LEU A 115 -15.18 -6.69 4.92
CA LEU A 115 -14.18 -5.68 4.59
C LEU A 115 -13.07 -5.62 5.64
N LYS A 116 -13.41 -5.65 6.94
CA LYS A 116 -12.41 -5.62 8.02
C LYS A 116 -11.44 -6.81 7.95
N TYR A 117 -11.96 -8.02 7.75
CA TYR A 117 -11.12 -9.21 7.60
C TYR A 117 -10.28 -9.17 6.33
N ALA A 118 -10.84 -8.68 5.22
CA ALA A 118 -10.11 -8.51 3.97
C ALA A 118 -8.99 -7.46 4.09
N VAL A 119 -9.23 -6.35 4.79
CA VAL A 119 -8.20 -5.35 5.11
C VAL A 119 -7.08 -5.96 5.97
N ALA A 120 -7.45 -6.68 7.03
CA ALA A 120 -6.46 -7.35 7.88
C ALA A 120 -5.64 -8.37 7.08
N LEU A 121 -6.29 -9.18 6.24
CA LEU A 121 -5.62 -10.15 5.38
C LEU A 121 -4.69 -9.47 4.37
N GLY A 122 -5.11 -8.37 3.75
CA GLY A 122 -4.29 -7.60 2.81
C GLY A 122 -3.07 -6.99 3.48
N ALA A 123 -3.24 -6.48 4.71
CA ALA A 123 -2.14 -5.92 5.50
C ALA A 123 -1.10 -7.00 5.88
N VAL A 124 -1.56 -8.17 6.34
CA VAL A 124 -0.68 -9.30 6.67
C VAL A 124 0.00 -9.86 5.42
N ALA A 125 -0.70 -9.91 4.28
CA ALA A 125 -0.16 -10.40 3.01
C ALA A 125 0.87 -9.44 2.38
N ALA A 126 0.88 -8.15 2.74
CA ALA A 126 1.79 -7.16 2.18
C ALA A 126 3.27 -7.56 2.36
N GLY A 127 3.68 -7.96 3.57
CA GLY A 127 5.05 -8.37 3.85
C GLY A 127 5.52 -9.52 2.96
N PRO A 128 4.85 -10.70 2.98
CA PRO A 128 5.18 -11.81 2.11
C PRO A 128 5.13 -11.48 0.62
N MET A 129 4.14 -10.70 0.15
CA MET A 129 4.05 -10.30 -1.26
C MET A 129 5.26 -9.44 -1.66
N LEU A 130 5.65 -8.48 -0.83
CA LEU A 130 6.82 -7.64 -1.10
C LEU A 130 8.12 -8.45 -1.07
N TYR A 131 8.24 -9.41 -0.14
CA TYR A 131 9.41 -10.28 -0.06
C TYR A 131 9.55 -11.20 -1.28
N LEU A 132 8.44 -11.80 -1.74
CA LEU A 132 8.45 -12.75 -2.86
C LEU A 132 8.46 -12.07 -4.23
N LEU A 133 7.64 -11.04 -4.42
CA LEU A 133 7.44 -10.39 -5.71
C LEU A 133 8.37 -9.19 -5.90
N GLY A 134 8.76 -8.51 -4.83
CA GLY A 134 9.62 -7.31 -4.89
C GLY A 134 10.92 -7.56 -5.66
N PRO A 135 11.71 -8.60 -5.34
CA PRO A 135 12.94 -8.89 -6.07
C PRO A 135 12.74 -9.15 -7.56
N ILE A 136 11.64 -9.82 -7.93
CA ILE A 136 11.31 -10.15 -9.31
C ILE A 136 10.94 -8.87 -10.08
N ILE A 137 10.08 -8.04 -9.51
CA ILE A 137 9.64 -6.78 -10.13
C ILE A 137 10.83 -5.83 -10.28
N VAL A 138 11.64 -5.64 -9.23
CA VAL A 138 12.82 -4.74 -9.29
C VAL A 138 13.82 -5.23 -10.32
N ARG A 139 14.10 -6.54 -10.40
CA ARG A 139 14.98 -7.09 -11.44
C ARG A 139 14.42 -6.85 -12.84
N ALA A 140 13.13 -7.03 -13.05
CA ALA A 140 12.50 -6.78 -14.35
C ALA A 140 12.57 -5.29 -14.74
N VAL A 141 12.31 -4.39 -13.80
CA VAL A 141 12.36 -2.93 -14.01
C VAL A 141 13.81 -2.47 -14.29
N ASN A 142 14.78 -2.97 -13.53
CA ASN A 142 16.20 -2.70 -13.77
C ASN A 142 16.69 -3.30 -15.11
N ALA A 143 16.22 -4.49 -15.48
CA ALA A 143 16.53 -5.12 -16.77
C ALA A 143 15.97 -4.33 -17.96
N ALA A 144 14.87 -3.60 -17.76
CA ALA A 144 14.31 -2.67 -18.75
C ALA A 144 15.08 -1.33 -18.82
N GLY A 145 16.14 -1.14 -18.03
CA GLY A 145 16.92 0.10 -17.97
C GLY A 145 16.25 1.24 -17.21
N ILE A 146 15.14 0.96 -16.52
CA ILE A 146 14.42 1.96 -15.73
C ILE A 146 15.01 1.96 -14.32
N VAL A 147 15.95 2.86 -14.06
CA VAL A 147 16.38 3.15 -12.68
C VAL A 147 15.62 4.39 -12.24
N LEU A 148 14.62 4.18 -11.37
CA LEU A 148 13.84 5.27 -10.81
C LEU A 148 14.69 5.99 -9.75
N GLN A 149 15.13 7.21 -10.06
CA GLN A 149 15.75 8.12 -9.09
C GLN A 149 14.63 8.95 -8.47
N PHE A 150 14.47 8.85 -7.16
CA PHE A 150 13.61 9.71 -6.35
C PHE A 150 14.49 10.43 -5.32
#